data_AF-A0AAV8XQB8-F1
#
_entry.id   AF-A0AAV8XQB8-F1
#
_cell.length_a   1.000
_cell.length_b   1.000
_cell.length_c   1.000
_cell.angle_alpha   90.00
_cell.angle_beta   90.00
_cell.angle_gamma   90.00
#
_symmetry.space_group_name_H-M   'P 1'
#
loop_
_entity.id
_entity.type
_entity.pdbx_description
1 polymer ?
#
loop_
_entity_poly.entity_id
_entity_poly.type
_entity_poly.pdbx_seq_one_letter_code
_entity_poly.pdbx_strand_id
1 'polypeptide(L)'
;MAKSIRSKWKRKCRAVKRERYGKKELDRLKKTLGIDEAQNGSSSNSDITMNELSEIVTVTTVEEFNEKRKQKTDDVMGSMEDEEIKKFNPKTLRNENGAYPIWLHPRKIKKTSKKTKKRTNPREKLVRETNNIMETN
;
A
#
# COMPACT_ATOMS: atom_id res chain seq x y z
N MET A 1 9.91 -18.64 -35.82
CA MET A 1 9.79 -18.44 -34.35
C MET A 1 9.95 -16.96 -34.00
N ALA A 2 9.07 -16.41 -33.17
CA ALA A 2 9.24 -15.05 -32.65
C ALA A 2 10.42 -14.98 -31.67
N LYS A 3 11.11 -13.84 -31.62
CA LYS A 3 12.19 -13.61 -30.65
C LYS A 3 11.62 -13.44 -29.25
N SER A 4 12.23 -14.11 -28.26
CA SER A 4 11.89 -13.96 -26.84
C SER A 4 11.94 -12.50 -26.38
N ILE A 5 11.04 -12.14 -25.45
CA ILE A 5 10.98 -10.82 -24.82
C ILE A 5 12.30 -10.47 -24.10
N ARG A 6 13.01 -11.47 -23.58
CA ARG A 6 14.28 -11.29 -22.87
C ARG A 6 15.51 -11.34 -23.79
N SER A 7 15.32 -11.55 -25.09
CA SER A 7 16.42 -11.54 -26.06
C SER A 7 17.20 -10.23 -26.02
N LYS A 8 18.53 -10.30 -26.19
CA LYS A 8 19.42 -9.13 -26.18
C LYS A 8 19.00 -8.09 -27.22
N TRP A 9 18.59 -8.54 -28.41
CA TRP A 9 18.09 -7.69 -29.50
C TRP A 9 16.86 -6.86 -29.10
N LYS A 10 15.79 -7.51 -28.60
CA LYS A 10 14.56 -6.80 -28.20
C LYS A 10 14.77 -5.88 -27.00
N ARG A 11 15.74 -6.17 -26.13
CA ARG A 11 16.13 -5.28 -25.02
C ARG A 11 16.87 -4.05 -25.55
N LYS A 12 17.86 -4.23 -26.43
CA LYS A 12 18.60 -3.15 -27.08
C LYS A 12 17.67 -2.17 -27.80
N CYS A 13 16.76 -2.67 -28.65
CA CYS A 13 15.79 -1.81 -29.34
C CYS A 13 14.87 -1.05 -28.38
N ARG A 14 14.54 -1.63 -27.21
CA ARG A 14 13.73 -0.93 -26.20
C ARG A 14 14.51 0.15 -25.47
N ALA A 15 15.79 -0.06 -25.17
CA ALA A 15 16.64 0.98 -24.60
C ALA A 15 16.70 2.20 -25.53
N VAL A 16 17.00 1.99 -26.81
CA VAL A 16 17.01 3.04 -27.85
C VAL A 16 15.66 3.76 -27.95
N LYS A 17 14.54 3.04 -27.82
CA LYS A 17 13.21 3.68 -27.79
C LYS A 17 13.00 4.52 -26.52
N ARG A 18 13.44 4.05 -25.35
CA ARG A 18 13.29 4.81 -24.10
C ARG A 18 14.07 6.13 -24.14
N GLU A 19 15.28 6.14 -24.71
CA GLU A 19 16.03 7.39 -24.88
C GLU A 19 15.32 8.36 -25.84
N ARG A 20 14.80 7.84 -26.95
CA ARG A 20 14.10 8.63 -27.98
C ARG A 20 12.78 9.23 -27.47
N TYR A 21 11.97 8.41 -26.80
CA TYR A 21 10.66 8.84 -26.30
C TYR A 21 10.76 9.53 -24.95
N GLY A 22 11.77 9.20 -24.13
CA GLY A 22 11.97 9.83 -22.82
C GLY A 22 12.07 11.34 -22.90
N LYS A 23 12.81 11.89 -23.88
CA LYS A 23 12.86 13.34 -24.12
C LYS A 23 11.48 13.92 -24.48
N LYS A 24 10.78 13.30 -25.42
CA LYS A 24 9.45 13.74 -25.89
C LYS A 24 8.37 13.64 -24.81
N GLU A 25 8.44 12.61 -23.97
CA GLU A 25 7.52 12.40 -22.86
C GLU A 25 7.80 13.41 -21.75
N LEU A 26 9.07 13.71 -21.46
CA LEU A 26 9.44 14.75 -20.49
C LEU A 26 8.87 16.11 -20.89
N ASP A 27 9.05 16.51 -22.16
CA ASP A 27 8.53 17.79 -22.65
C ASP A 27 7.00 17.84 -22.57
N ARG A 28 6.31 16.74 -22.86
CA ARG A 28 4.85 16.67 -22.70
C ARG A 28 4.44 16.79 -21.24
N LEU A 29 5.15 16.14 -20.33
CA LEU A 29 4.87 16.18 -18.90
C LEU A 29 5.11 17.59 -18.33
N LYS A 30 6.19 18.26 -18.74
CA LYS A 30 6.46 19.66 -18.34
C LYS A 30 5.38 20.61 -18.85
N LYS A 31 4.89 20.42 -20.07
CA LYS A 31 3.73 21.17 -20.61
C LYS A 31 2.45 20.90 -19.83
N THR A 32 2.13 19.65 -19.52
CA THR A 32 0.92 19.32 -18.74
C THR A 32 0.97 19.88 -17.32
N LEU A 33 2.17 19.99 -16.75
CA LEU A 33 2.40 20.61 -15.45
C LEU A 33 2.57 22.14 -15.57
N GLY A 34 2.54 22.73 -16.77
CA GLY A 34 2.77 24.16 -16.99
C GLY A 34 4.12 24.68 -16.45
N ILE A 35 5.12 23.81 -16.32
CA ILE A 35 6.47 24.16 -15.81
C ILE A 35 7.29 24.88 -16.90
N ASP A 36 7.05 24.55 -18.17
CA ASP A 36 7.73 25.21 -19.30
C ASP A 36 7.33 26.70 -19.43
N GLU A 37 6.14 27.07 -18.95
CA GLU A 37 5.64 28.45 -18.94
C GLU A 37 6.17 29.25 -17.73
N ALA A 38 6.36 28.57 -16.59
CA ALA A 38 6.95 29.15 -15.39
C ALA A 38 8.42 29.58 -15.57
N GLN A 39 9.17 28.92 -16.45
CA GLN A 39 10.56 29.29 -16.78
C GLN A 39 10.65 30.48 -17.75
N ASN A 40 9.60 30.76 -18.53
CA ASN A 40 9.57 31.79 -19.58
C ASN A 40 8.79 33.05 -19.19
N GLY A 41 8.49 33.25 -17.90
CA GLY A 41 8.00 34.53 -17.38
C GLY A 41 6.50 34.78 -17.50
N SER A 42 5.67 33.75 -17.67
CA SER A 42 4.21 33.90 -17.51
C SER A 42 3.75 33.19 -16.25
N SER A 43 3.45 34.01 -15.26
CA SER A 43 3.10 33.68 -13.88
C SER A 43 1.70 33.06 -13.77
N SER A 44 1.56 31.74 -13.66
CA SER A 44 0.28 31.11 -13.27
C SER A 44 0.40 29.69 -12.67
N ASN A 45 1.47 29.38 -11.92
CA ASN A 45 1.61 28.07 -11.25
C ASN A 45 2.18 28.20 -9.83
N SER A 46 1.57 29.06 -9.00
CA SER A 46 1.85 29.14 -7.56
C SER A 46 1.49 27.84 -6.81
N ASP A 47 0.61 27.00 -7.35
CA ASP A 47 0.20 25.73 -6.72
C ASP A 47 1.26 24.62 -6.74
N ILE A 48 2.21 24.63 -7.70
CA ILE A 48 3.15 23.50 -7.87
C ILE A 48 4.35 23.65 -6.93
N THR A 49 4.86 24.87 -6.80
CA THR A 49 5.84 25.25 -5.81
C THR A 49 5.09 25.90 -4.67
N MET A 50 4.48 25.09 -3.78
CA MET A 50 3.76 25.49 -2.55
C MET A 50 4.60 26.41 -1.64
N ASN A 51 5.02 27.56 -2.15
CA ASN A 51 5.88 28.55 -1.52
C ASN A 51 5.05 29.33 -0.50
N GLU A 52 3.76 29.52 -0.77
CA GLU A 52 2.79 30.07 0.19
C GLU A 52 2.71 29.19 1.46
N LEU A 53 2.85 27.86 1.35
CA LEU A 53 2.93 26.99 2.52
C LEU A 53 4.25 27.12 3.26
N SER A 54 5.36 27.43 2.58
CA SER A 54 6.66 27.63 3.26
C SER A 54 6.63 28.83 4.21
N GLU A 55 5.80 29.83 3.91
CA GLU A 55 5.58 31.01 4.76
C GLU A 55 4.67 30.70 5.97
N ILE A 56 3.82 29.67 5.86
CA ILE A 56 2.88 29.24 6.92
C ILE A 56 3.48 28.14 7.82
N VAL A 57 4.48 27.39 7.33
CA VAL A 57 5.13 26.31 8.10
C VAL A 57 6.01 26.89 9.20
N THR A 58 5.50 26.87 10.43
CA THR A 58 6.29 27.08 11.64
C THR A 58 7.04 25.78 11.97
N VAL A 59 8.38 25.83 11.95
CA VAL A 59 9.21 24.69 12.40
C VAL A 59 9.14 24.61 13.92
N THR A 60 8.32 23.71 14.45
CA THR A 60 8.28 23.44 15.90
C THR A 60 9.34 22.43 16.30
N THR A 61 10.00 22.67 17.43
CA THR A 61 11.02 21.77 17.96
C THR A 61 10.42 20.47 18.52
N VAL A 62 11.25 19.43 18.66
CA VAL A 62 10.82 18.09 19.15
C VAL A 62 10.26 18.15 20.58
N GLU A 63 10.77 19.07 21.39
CA GLU A 63 10.37 19.27 22.79
C GLU A 63 8.93 19.81 22.88
N GLU A 64 8.60 20.85 22.11
CA GLU A 64 7.25 21.43 22.03
C GLU A 64 6.21 20.44 21.48
N PHE A 65 6.62 19.58 20.55
CA PHE A 65 5.74 18.54 20.00
C PHE A 65 5.36 17.49 21.05
N ASN A 66 6.30 17.11 21.91
CA ASN A 66 6.07 16.14 22.97
C ASN A 66 5.17 16.69 24.08
N GLU A 67 5.27 17.97 24.40
CA GLU A 67 4.39 18.64 25.37
C GLU A 67 2.96 18.75 24.86
N LYS A 68 2.76 19.19 23.61
CA LYS A 68 1.44 19.26 22.96
C LYS A 68 0.79 17.87 22.79
N ARG A 69 1.59 16.82 22.58
CA ARG A 69 1.10 15.44 22.47
C ARG A 69 0.58 14.91 23.80
N LYS A 70 1.25 15.22 24.93
CA LYS A 70 0.79 14.85 26.27
C LYS A 70 -0.53 15.53 26.64
N GLN A 71 -0.76 16.76 26.17
CA GLN A 71 -2.03 17.47 26.38
C GLN A 71 -3.18 16.91 25.52
N LYS A 72 -2.91 16.51 24.26
CA LYS A 72 -3.95 15.98 23.35
C LYS A 72 -4.39 14.55 23.67
N THR A 73 -3.58 13.75 24.35
CA THR A 73 -3.96 12.37 24.72
C THR A 73 -5.10 12.30 25.74
N ASP A 74 -5.34 13.39 26.49
CA ASP A 74 -6.43 13.45 27.45
C ASP A 74 -7.78 13.83 26.79
N ASP A 75 -7.78 14.46 25.60
CA ASP A 75 -9.00 14.93 24.91
C ASP A 75 -9.50 14.03 23.76
N VAL A 76 -8.70 13.10 23.22
CA VAL A 76 -9.07 12.25 22.06
C VAL A 76 -9.30 10.79 22.49
N MET A 77 -10.14 10.60 23.52
CA MET A 77 -10.81 9.32 23.78
C MET A 77 -12.31 9.42 23.49
N GLY A 78 -12.70 10.26 22.52
CA GLY A 78 -14.09 10.48 22.14
C GLY A 78 -14.24 10.76 20.65
N SER A 79 -15.00 9.90 19.98
CA SER A 79 -15.65 10.12 18.69
C SER A 79 -14.81 9.95 17.41
N MET A 80 -14.81 8.72 16.89
CA MET A 80 -14.99 8.53 15.45
C MET A 80 -16.05 7.43 15.29
N GLU A 81 -17.27 7.85 14.93
CA GLU A 81 -18.46 7.02 14.83
C GLU A 81 -18.29 5.82 13.87
N ASP A 82 -18.91 4.72 14.29
CA ASP A 82 -18.81 3.37 13.78
C ASP A 82 -19.45 3.18 12.39
N GLU A 83 -18.64 2.91 11.37
CA GLU A 83 -19.00 1.76 10.53
C GLU A 83 -18.47 0.54 11.26
N GLU A 84 -19.35 -0.34 11.74
CA GLU A 84 -19.01 -1.59 12.41
C GLU A 84 -17.83 -2.25 11.71
N ILE A 85 -16.61 -2.08 12.26
CA ILE A 85 -15.41 -2.64 11.66
C ILE A 85 -15.59 -4.15 11.77
N LYS A 86 -16.01 -4.77 10.65
CA LYS A 86 -16.23 -6.21 10.57
C LYS A 86 -14.99 -6.89 11.15
N LYS A 87 -15.17 -7.58 12.28
CA LYS A 87 -14.07 -8.21 12.99
C LYS A 87 -13.58 -9.40 12.18
N PHE A 88 -12.50 -9.20 11.43
CA PHE A 88 -11.84 -10.28 10.71
C PHE A 88 -10.76 -10.91 11.58
N ASN A 89 -10.67 -12.23 11.55
CA ASN A 89 -9.54 -12.94 12.15
C ASN A 89 -8.22 -12.54 11.45
N PRO A 90 -7.17 -12.07 12.14
CA PRO A 90 -5.95 -11.59 11.49
C PRO A 90 -5.18 -12.70 10.74
N LYS A 91 -5.34 -13.97 11.16
CA LYS A 91 -4.66 -15.13 10.57
C LYS A 91 -5.39 -15.72 9.37
N THR A 92 -6.72 -15.79 9.43
CA THR A 92 -7.55 -16.46 8.41
C THR A 92 -8.29 -15.47 7.51
N LEU A 93 -8.37 -14.20 7.92
CA LEU A 93 -9.09 -13.12 7.27
C LEU A 93 -10.56 -13.48 7.01
N ARG A 94 -11.15 -14.26 7.92
CA ARG A 94 -12.55 -14.69 7.90
C ARG A 94 -13.34 -13.93 8.95
N ASN A 95 -14.61 -13.70 8.63
CA ASN A 95 -15.63 -13.22 9.57
C ASN A 95 -16.06 -14.32 10.55
N GLU A 96 -16.89 -13.94 11.51
CA GLU A 96 -17.57 -14.85 12.45
C GLU A 96 -18.37 -15.94 11.70
N ASN A 97 -19.06 -15.58 10.62
CA ASN A 97 -19.79 -16.50 9.75
C ASN A 97 -18.89 -17.36 8.84
N GLY A 98 -17.57 -17.31 8.99
CA GLY A 98 -16.60 -18.06 8.18
C GLY A 98 -16.43 -17.57 6.73
N ALA A 99 -17.17 -16.53 6.32
CA ALA A 99 -17.05 -15.90 5.01
C ALA A 99 -15.79 -15.03 4.90
N TYR A 100 -15.24 -14.94 3.69
CA TYR A 100 -14.14 -14.02 3.38
C TYR A 100 -14.68 -12.64 2.96
N PRO A 101 -13.90 -11.57 3.15
CA PRO A 101 -14.27 -10.25 2.64
C PRO A 101 -14.42 -10.25 1.11
N ILE A 102 -15.36 -9.44 0.60
CA ILE A 102 -15.69 -9.35 -0.84
C ILE A 102 -14.49 -8.92 -1.69
N TRP A 103 -13.63 -8.04 -1.15
CA TRP A 103 -12.40 -7.58 -1.80
C TRP A 103 -11.30 -8.68 -1.85
N LEU A 104 -11.46 -9.78 -1.11
CA LEU A 104 -10.49 -10.85 -1.08
C LEU A 104 -10.71 -11.82 -2.25
N HIS A 105 -9.95 -11.61 -3.33
CA HIS A 105 -10.02 -12.43 -4.54
C HIS A 105 -9.86 -13.96 -4.26
N PRO A 106 -10.66 -14.85 -4.90
CA PRO A 106 -10.64 -16.31 -4.69
C PRO A 106 -9.25 -16.97 -4.82
N ARG A 107 -8.42 -16.45 -5.72
CA ARG A 107 -7.02 -16.92 -5.89
C ARG A 107 -6.15 -16.66 -4.66
N LYS A 108 -6.36 -15.56 -3.92
CA LYS A 108 -5.64 -15.28 -2.66
C LYS A 108 -6.07 -16.28 -1.58
N ILE A 109 -7.37 -16.55 -1.46
CA ILE A 109 -7.94 -17.57 -0.56
C ILE A 109 -7.32 -18.96 -0.80
N LYS A 110 -7.22 -19.39 -2.07
CA LYS A 110 -6.58 -20.67 -2.42
C LYS A 110 -5.08 -20.72 -2.11
N LYS A 111 -4.37 -19.58 -2.15
CA LYS A 111 -2.93 -19.52 -1.81
C LYS A 111 -2.70 -19.54 -0.31
N THR A 112 -3.48 -18.79 0.47
CA THR A 112 -3.35 -18.74 1.94
C THR A 112 -3.69 -20.09 2.56
N SER A 113 -4.79 -20.72 2.15
CA SER A 113 -5.18 -22.07 2.59
C SER A 113 -4.13 -23.16 2.28
N LYS A 114 -3.45 -23.09 1.14
CA LYS A 114 -2.35 -24.01 0.82
C LYS A 114 -1.14 -23.80 1.73
N LYS A 115 -0.82 -22.54 2.07
CA LYS A 115 0.28 -22.22 2.98
C LYS A 115 -0.01 -22.70 4.41
N THR A 116 -1.23 -22.51 4.90
CA THR A 116 -1.61 -22.97 6.24
C THR A 116 -1.63 -24.50 6.34
N LYS A 117 -2.16 -25.21 5.34
CA LYS A 117 -2.11 -26.69 5.27
C LYS A 117 -0.69 -27.26 5.23
N LYS A 118 0.26 -26.54 4.63
CA LYS A 118 1.68 -26.95 4.60
C LYS A 118 2.41 -26.71 5.92
N ARG A 119 1.90 -25.81 6.76
CA ARG A 119 2.49 -25.47 8.07
C ARG A 119 2.06 -26.40 9.20
N THR A 120 0.96 -27.13 9.03
CA THR A 120 0.58 -28.16 10.01
C THR A 120 1.49 -29.36 9.81
N ASN A 121 2.43 -29.57 10.72
CA ASN A 121 3.27 -30.76 10.75
C ASN A 121 2.36 -32.01 10.89
N PRO A 122 2.64 -33.13 10.20
CA PRO A 122 1.85 -34.35 10.32
C PRO A 122 1.73 -34.83 11.78
N ARG A 123 2.81 -34.64 12.57
CA ARG A 123 2.85 -34.94 14.01
C ARG A 123 1.88 -34.11 14.84
N GLU A 124 1.69 -32.82 14.51
CA GLU A 124 0.74 -31.95 15.23
C GLU A 124 -0.72 -32.26 14.89
N LYS A 125 -1.00 -32.82 13.70
CA LYS A 125 -2.36 -33.27 13.35
C LYS A 125 -2.75 -34.52 14.15
N LEU A 126 -1.86 -35.51 14.22
CA LEU A 126 -2.08 -36.73 15.00
C LEU A 126 -2.33 -36.40 16.49
N VAL A 127 -1.52 -35.52 17.09
CA VAL A 127 -1.70 -35.12 18.50
C VAL A 127 -3.02 -34.38 18.74
N ARG A 128 -3.48 -33.57 17.79
CA ARG A 128 -4.80 -32.92 17.90
C ARG A 128 -5.95 -33.91 17.75
N GLU A 129 -5.82 -34.89 16.86
CA GLU A 129 -6.82 -35.94 16.69
C GLU A 129 -6.91 -36.85 17.92
N THR A 130 -5.79 -37.24 18.53
CA THR A 130 -5.79 -38.06 19.76
C THR A 130 -6.38 -37.31 20.95
N ASN A 131 -6.08 -36.02 21.11
CA ASN A 131 -6.60 -35.24 22.25
C ASN A 131 -8.10 -34.99 22.12
N ASN A 132 -8.60 -34.74 20.90
CA ASN A 132 -10.04 -34.51 20.69
C ASN A 132 -10.88 -35.78 20.91
N ILE A 133 -10.30 -36.97 20.69
CA ILE A 133 -10.95 -38.26 20.99
C ILE A 133 -11.03 -38.52 22.51
N MET A 134 -10.02 -38.06 23.26
CA MET A 134 -9.96 -38.23 24.72
C MET A 134 -10.88 -37.27 25.48
N GLU A 135 -11.21 -36.11 24.90
CA GLU A 135 -12.12 -35.11 25.50
C GLU A 135 -13.61 -35.43 25.26
N THR A 136 -13.94 -36.36 24.35
CA THR A 136 -15.32 -36.72 24.00
C THR A 136 -15.81 -38.04 24.62
N ASN A 137 -15.05 -38.64 25.54
CA ASN A 137 -15.42 -39.84 26.29
C ASN A 137 -15.66 -39.52 27.77
#